data_AF-A0A2W2ID24-F1
#
_entry.id   AF-A0A2W2ID24-F1
#
_cell.length_a   1.000
_cell.length_b   1.000
_cell.length_c   1.000
_cell.angle_alpha   90.00
_cell.angle_beta   90.00
_cell.angle_gamma   90.00
#
_symmetry.space_group_name_H-M   'P 1'
#
loop_
_entity.id
_entity.type
_entity.pdbx_description
1 polymer ?
#
loop_
_entity_poly.entity_id
_entity_poly.type
_entity_poly.pdbx_seq_one_letter_code
_entity_poly.pdbx_strand_id
1 'polypeptide(L)'
;MKLLRFVDCNLSGEESSSSRGGRDVAGTTPRLRADARRNRDLIVTAAQRLFLEQGIDVPLDEVARQAGVGIGTLYRRFPDRDALLRAVAEDTLRRLADLVEAARREEPDAWHALCRFLRSCAELRLGELAARLDPHLHRQMRTGQDLDEIRQRVIATVLELAARAQADGALRADAGPLDIAMLMTLHVYAPANVSGDQAMRRMVDIMLDGLRAGGGAVLPGAPSTDVDLRRYTAVEP
;
A
#
# COMPACT_ATOMS: atom_id res chain seq x y z
N MET A 1 14.62 42.02 37.01
CA MET A 1 15.41 40.82 37.33
C MET A 1 15.95 40.26 36.02
N LYS A 2 17.12 40.56 35.43
CA LYS A 2 18.46 41.00 35.84
C LYS A 2 19.15 40.12 36.90
N LEU A 3 20.25 39.52 36.42
CA LEU A 3 21.50 39.04 37.04
C LEU A 3 21.63 37.57 37.49
N LEU A 4 22.54 36.87 36.82
CA LEU A 4 23.79 36.20 37.28
C LEU A 4 24.29 35.37 36.06
N ARG A 5 25.39 35.59 35.32
CA ARG A 5 26.78 36.08 35.51
C ARG A 5 27.59 35.33 36.56
N PHE A 6 28.47 34.43 36.07
CA PHE A 6 29.78 34.04 36.62
C PHE A 6 30.49 33.18 35.55
N VAL A 7 31.77 33.24 35.15
CA VAL A 7 32.94 34.14 35.25
C VAL A 7 33.91 33.67 34.13
N ASP A 8 34.63 34.61 33.51
CA ASP A 8 35.73 34.41 32.54
C ASP A 8 37.07 34.01 33.19
N CYS A 9 37.94 33.29 32.44
CA CYS A 9 39.43 33.33 32.38
C CYS A 9 40.01 31.94 32.05
N ASN A 10 41.05 31.74 31.23
CA ASN A 10 41.91 32.63 30.46
C ASN A 10 42.72 31.77 29.44
N LEU A 11 43.33 32.46 28.46
CA LEU A 11 44.28 31.99 27.44
C LEU A 11 45.49 31.21 28.04
N SER A 12 46.23 30.32 27.36
CA SER A 12 47.14 30.57 26.22
C SER A 12 47.94 29.28 25.85
N GLY A 13 48.45 29.20 24.60
CA GLY A 13 49.61 28.37 24.19
C GLY A 13 49.28 26.95 23.70
N GLU A 14 49.94 26.34 22.73
CA GLU A 14 50.89 26.71 21.67
C GLU A 14 50.99 25.48 20.73
N GLU A 15 51.66 25.63 19.60
CA GLU A 15 51.62 24.81 18.38
C GLU A 15 52.30 23.42 18.46
N SER A 16 51.91 22.53 17.52
CA SER A 16 52.82 21.82 16.57
C SER A 16 52.68 20.29 16.43
N SER A 17 52.13 19.91 15.27
CA SER A 17 52.64 18.91 14.33
C SER A 17 52.52 17.38 14.57
N SER A 18 51.95 16.75 13.53
CA SER A 18 52.29 15.45 12.92
C SER A 18 51.87 14.15 13.62
N SER A 19 50.90 13.45 13.05
CA SER A 19 51.15 12.21 12.28
C SER A 19 49.86 11.44 11.97
N ARG A 20 49.84 10.94 10.73
CA ARG A 20 48.99 9.94 10.06
C ARG A 20 48.14 8.99 10.91
N GLY A 21 46.92 8.72 10.42
CA GLY A 21 46.31 7.40 10.57
C GLY A 21 44.79 7.38 10.39
N GLY A 22 44.33 6.91 9.23
CA GLY A 22 43.02 6.27 9.05
C GLY A 22 41.80 7.20 9.09
N ARG A 23 41.35 7.68 7.91
CA ARG A 23 39.92 7.99 7.76
C ARG A 23 39.20 6.71 7.39
N ASP A 24 38.51 6.18 8.39
CA ASP A 24 37.26 5.44 8.24
C ASP A 24 36.41 6.05 7.12
N VAL A 25 36.18 5.29 6.06
CA VAL A 25 35.07 5.54 5.13
C VAL A 25 33.84 4.84 5.70
N ALA A 26 33.42 5.26 6.89
CA ALA A 26 32.18 4.86 7.53
C ALA A 26 31.26 6.08 7.60
N GLY A 27 30.65 6.43 6.47
CA GLY A 27 29.82 7.63 6.40
C GLY A 27 29.05 7.77 5.09
N THR A 28 28.20 6.80 4.75
CA THR A 28 27.14 7.07 3.77
C THR A 28 26.20 8.11 4.39
N THR A 29 26.38 9.37 4.02
CA THR A 29 25.69 10.54 4.59
C THR A 29 24.16 10.45 4.50
N PRO A 30 23.41 11.02 5.47
CA PRO A 30 21.94 11.01 5.50
C PRO A 30 21.24 11.47 4.21
N ARG A 31 21.81 12.46 3.51
CA ARG A 31 21.29 12.97 2.22
C ARG A 31 21.24 11.90 1.12
N LEU A 32 22.30 11.10 0.98
CA LEU A 32 22.34 10.04 -0.04
C LEU A 32 21.29 8.95 0.21
N ARG A 33 20.97 8.67 1.47
CA ARG A 33 19.90 7.73 1.83
C ARG A 33 18.52 8.31 1.54
N ALA A 34 18.32 9.61 1.77
CA ALA A 34 17.07 10.30 1.43
C ALA A 34 16.83 10.33 -0.08
N ASP A 35 17.86 10.67 -0.87
CA ASP A 35 17.79 10.68 -2.33
C ASP A 35 17.53 9.27 -2.89
N ALA A 36 18.17 8.24 -2.33
CA ALA A 36 17.94 6.85 -2.73
C ALA A 36 16.53 6.34 -2.40
N ARG A 37 15.92 6.79 -1.30
CA ARG A 37 14.51 6.50 -0.97
C ARG A 37 13.58 7.21 -1.95
N ARG A 38 13.76 8.52 -2.13
CA ARG A 38 12.96 9.32 -3.07
C ARG A 38 12.99 8.74 -4.48
N ASN A 39 14.16 8.33 -4.97
CA ASN A 39 14.28 7.69 -6.29
C ASN A 39 13.57 6.34 -6.36
N ARG A 40 13.59 5.55 -5.27
CA ARG A 40 12.80 4.30 -5.20
C ARG A 40 11.32 4.61 -5.37
N ASP A 41 10.82 5.58 -4.63
CA ASP A 41 9.39 5.91 -4.58
C ASP A 41 8.90 6.45 -5.93
N LEU A 42 9.73 7.28 -6.61
CA LEU A 42 9.46 7.74 -7.97
C LEU A 42 9.37 6.58 -8.97
N ILE A 43 10.30 5.63 -8.91
CA ILE A 43 10.29 4.46 -9.81
C ILE A 43 9.06 3.59 -9.55
N VAL A 44 8.74 3.31 -8.28
CA VAL A 44 7.57 2.49 -7.90
C VAL A 44 6.27 3.14 -8.34
N THR A 45 6.13 4.46 -8.13
CA THR A 45 4.95 5.23 -8.56
C THR A 45 4.80 5.22 -10.08
N ALA A 46 5.90 5.40 -10.82
CA ALA A 46 5.89 5.34 -12.28
C ALA A 46 5.53 3.94 -12.79
N ALA A 47 6.08 2.90 -12.16
CA ALA A 47 5.78 1.50 -12.50
C ALA A 47 4.30 1.16 -12.26
N GLN A 48 3.71 1.56 -11.11
CA GLN A 48 2.28 1.37 -10.84
C GLN A 48 1.39 1.94 -11.95
N ARG A 49 1.69 3.18 -12.38
CA ARG A 49 0.93 3.84 -13.47
C ARG A 49 1.07 3.08 -14.79
N LEU A 50 2.31 2.78 -15.20
CA LEU A 50 2.57 2.08 -16.45
C LEU A 50 1.99 0.66 -16.45
N PHE A 51 2.02 -0.04 -15.31
CA PHE A 51 1.40 -1.35 -15.19
C PHE A 51 -0.11 -1.27 -15.36
N LEU A 52 -0.79 -0.24 -14.85
CA LEU A 52 -2.22 0.01 -15.07
C LEU A 52 -2.57 0.46 -16.49
N GLU A 53 -1.65 1.11 -17.20
CA GLU A 53 -1.89 1.64 -18.55
C GLU A 53 -1.53 0.62 -19.63
N GLN A 54 -0.36 0.00 -19.53
CA GLN A 54 0.30 -0.76 -20.61
C GLN A 54 0.54 -2.24 -20.24
N GLY A 55 0.37 -2.59 -18.96
CA GLY A 55 0.59 -3.95 -18.47
C GLY A 55 1.98 -4.13 -17.84
N ILE A 56 2.17 -5.28 -17.19
CA ILE A 56 3.37 -5.57 -16.39
C ILE A 56 4.63 -5.81 -17.23
N ASP A 57 4.47 -6.02 -18.54
CA ASP A 57 5.57 -6.28 -19.48
C ASP A 57 6.22 -5.00 -20.03
N VAL A 58 5.73 -3.82 -19.63
CA VAL A 58 6.29 -2.53 -20.02
C VAL A 58 7.83 -2.51 -19.85
N PRO A 59 8.60 -2.03 -20.85
CA PRO A 59 10.06 -1.98 -20.76
C PRO A 59 10.57 -1.16 -19.54
N LEU A 60 11.67 -1.61 -18.91
CA LEU A 60 12.21 -0.94 -17.71
C LEU A 60 12.83 0.43 -18.00
N ASP A 61 13.32 0.64 -19.22
CA ASP A 61 13.76 1.95 -19.72
C ASP A 61 12.60 2.95 -19.81
N GLU A 62 11.42 2.49 -20.21
CA GLU A 62 10.19 3.30 -20.20
C GLU A 62 9.77 3.66 -18.76
N VAL A 63 9.89 2.72 -17.82
CA VAL A 63 9.69 3.01 -16.38
C VAL A 63 10.68 4.05 -15.87
N ALA A 64 11.96 3.93 -16.20
CA ALA A 64 12.99 4.88 -15.79
C ALA A 64 12.71 6.28 -16.36
N ARG A 65 12.35 6.35 -17.65
CA ARG A 65 11.97 7.58 -18.34
C ARG A 65 10.78 8.26 -17.66
N GLN A 66 9.73 7.49 -17.37
CA GLN A 66 8.53 8.00 -16.70
C GLN A 66 8.80 8.46 -15.26
N ALA A 67 9.72 7.78 -14.56
CA ALA A 67 10.16 8.18 -13.22
C ALA A 67 11.13 9.37 -13.20
N GLY A 68 11.63 9.81 -14.37
CA GLY A 68 12.62 10.89 -14.46
C GLY A 68 13.99 10.50 -13.89
N VAL A 69 14.34 9.21 -13.91
CA VAL A 69 15.62 8.70 -13.40
C VAL A 69 16.44 8.05 -14.52
N GLY A 70 17.77 8.05 -14.37
CA GLY A 70 18.64 7.33 -15.30
C GLY A 70 18.45 5.80 -15.19
N ILE A 71 18.53 5.09 -16.33
CA ILE A 71 18.35 3.64 -16.39
C ILE A 71 19.32 2.86 -15.47
N GLY A 72 20.57 3.32 -15.35
CA GLY A 72 21.53 2.74 -14.40
C GLY A 72 21.13 2.92 -12.93
N THR A 73 20.38 3.97 -12.59
CA THR A 73 19.82 4.15 -11.24
C THR A 73 18.67 3.18 -10.99
N LEU A 74 17.83 2.91 -12.01
CA LEU A 74 16.79 1.89 -11.90
C LEU A 74 17.41 0.51 -11.67
N TYR A 75 18.34 0.06 -12.51
CA TYR A 75 18.95 -1.27 -12.38
C TYR A 75 19.74 -1.45 -11.06
N ARG A 76 20.37 -0.39 -10.54
CA ARG A 76 21.00 -0.44 -9.21
C ARG A 76 19.99 -0.67 -8.08
N ARG A 77 18.74 -0.27 -8.26
CA ARG A 77 17.68 -0.38 -7.25
C ARG A 77 16.81 -1.63 -7.44
N PHE A 78 16.57 -1.98 -8.69
CA PHE A 78 15.73 -3.09 -9.14
C PHE A 78 16.53 -3.85 -10.20
N PRO A 79 17.33 -4.85 -9.79
CA PRO A 79 18.23 -5.56 -10.71
C PRO A 79 17.47 -6.31 -11.82
N ASP A 80 16.24 -6.71 -11.55
CA ASP A 80 15.35 -7.39 -12.47
C ASP A 80 13.89 -6.90 -12.33
N ARG A 81 13.03 -7.37 -13.24
CA ARG A 81 11.59 -7.06 -13.25
C ARG A 81 10.89 -7.57 -12.00
N ASP A 82 11.26 -8.75 -11.50
CA ASP A 82 10.66 -9.34 -10.30
C ASP A 82 10.90 -8.47 -9.06
N ALA A 83 12.08 -7.84 -8.94
CA ALA A 83 12.39 -6.90 -7.88
C ALA A 83 11.53 -5.63 -7.95
N LEU A 84 11.23 -5.14 -9.16
CA LEU A 84 10.32 -4.01 -9.35
C LEU A 84 8.87 -4.40 -9.02
N LEU A 85 8.38 -5.54 -9.52
CA LEU A 85 7.04 -6.05 -9.25
C LEU A 85 6.83 -6.27 -7.74
N ARG A 86 7.81 -6.86 -7.05
CA ARG A 86 7.79 -7.04 -5.59
C ARG A 86 7.69 -5.71 -4.86
N ALA A 87 8.47 -4.71 -5.28
CA ALA A 87 8.44 -3.40 -4.65
C ALA A 87 7.12 -2.65 -4.89
N VAL A 88 6.52 -2.81 -6.08
CA VAL A 88 5.19 -2.28 -6.38
C VAL A 88 4.12 -2.94 -5.49
N ALA A 89 4.16 -4.26 -5.34
CA ALA A 89 3.26 -4.99 -4.44
C ALA A 89 3.43 -4.57 -2.98
N GLU A 90 4.67 -4.48 -2.50
CA GLU A 90 5.03 -4.02 -1.15
C GLU A 90 4.47 -2.63 -0.85
N ASP A 91 4.69 -1.69 -1.78
CA ASP A 91 4.19 -0.32 -1.66
C ASP A 91 2.66 -0.27 -1.66
N THR A 92 2.02 -1.06 -2.52
CA THR A 92 0.55 -1.15 -2.60
C THR A 92 -0.05 -1.66 -1.28
N LEU A 93 0.53 -2.73 -0.71
CA LEU A 93 0.08 -3.31 0.56
C LEU A 93 0.32 -2.37 1.74
N ARG A 94 1.46 -1.66 1.76
CA ARG A 94 1.72 -0.63 2.80
C ARG A 94 0.73 0.52 2.71
N ARG A 95 0.46 1.02 1.50
CA ARG A 95 -0.52 2.07 1.28
C ARG A 95 -1.93 1.65 1.72
N LEU A 96 -2.30 0.39 1.48
CA LEU A 96 -3.54 -0.17 2.00
C LEU A 96 -3.59 -0.19 3.53
N ALA A 97 -2.50 -0.59 4.18
CA ALA A 97 -2.40 -0.56 5.64
C ALA A 97 -2.55 0.87 6.20
N ASP A 98 -1.92 1.85 5.56
CA ASP A 98 -2.05 3.26 5.94
C ASP A 98 -3.48 3.78 5.73
N LEU A 99 -4.14 3.39 4.63
CA LEU A 99 -5.51 3.81 4.33
C LEU A 99 -6.54 3.25 5.31
N VAL A 100 -6.45 1.96 5.65
CA VAL A 100 -7.40 1.37 6.62
C VAL A 100 -7.20 1.98 8.01
N GLU A 101 -5.94 2.23 8.40
CA GLU A 101 -5.63 2.83 9.69
C GLU A 101 -6.05 4.30 9.76
N ALA A 102 -5.88 5.07 8.68
CA ALA A 102 -6.36 6.44 8.60
C ALA A 102 -7.90 6.48 8.66
N ALA A 103 -8.59 5.65 7.88
CA ALA A 103 -10.04 5.56 7.91
C ALA A 103 -10.56 5.20 9.31
N ARG A 104 -9.94 4.21 9.98
CA ARG A 104 -10.29 3.81 11.35
C ARG A 104 -10.14 4.94 12.37
N ARG A 105 -9.15 5.82 12.18
CA ARG A 105 -8.85 6.93 13.10
C ARG A 105 -9.73 8.16 12.87
N GLU A 106 -10.05 8.43 11.61
CA GLU A 106 -10.64 9.71 11.20
C GLU A 106 -12.16 9.63 11.03
N GLU A 107 -12.72 8.46 10.76
CA GLU A 107 -14.15 8.28 10.57
C GLU A 107 -14.89 8.08 11.91
N PRO A 108 -16.17 8.51 12.01
CA PRO A 108 -16.91 8.51 13.27
C PRO A 108 -17.27 7.11 13.78
N ASP A 109 -17.39 6.12 12.90
CA ASP A 109 -17.74 4.74 13.24
C ASP A 109 -17.13 3.73 12.26
N ALA A 110 -17.28 2.44 12.60
CA ALA A 110 -16.69 1.35 11.84
C ALA A 110 -17.25 1.21 10.42
N TRP A 111 -18.53 1.56 10.22
CA TRP A 111 -19.16 1.52 8.90
C TRP A 111 -18.60 2.61 7.98
N HIS A 112 -18.50 3.85 8.47
CA HIS A 112 -17.90 4.95 7.72
C HIS A 112 -16.43 4.68 7.41
N ALA A 113 -15.66 4.12 8.36
CA ALA A 113 -14.29 3.68 8.14
C ALA A 113 -14.19 2.63 7.02
N LEU A 114 -15.04 1.60 7.05
CA LEU A 114 -15.09 0.56 6.03
C LEU A 114 -15.45 1.15 4.65
N CYS A 115 -16.48 2.00 4.57
CA CYS A 115 -16.87 2.67 3.34
C CYS A 115 -15.74 3.52 2.75
N ARG A 116 -15.08 4.33 3.57
CA ARG A 116 -13.95 5.16 3.12
C ARG A 116 -12.79 4.32 2.61
N PHE A 117 -12.48 3.23 3.31
CA PHE A 117 -11.43 2.31 2.89
C PHE A 117 -11.74 1.66 1.53
N LEU A 118 -12.95 1.11 1.35
CA LEU A 118 -13.35 0.45 0.10
C LEU A 118 -13.42 1.44 -1.08
N ARG A 119 -13.86 2.69 -0.86
CA ARG A 119 -13.77 3.76 -1.86
C ARG A 119 -12.32 4.07 -2.25
N SER A 120 -11.43 4.14 -1.27
CA SER A 120 -10.00 4.36 -1.52
C SER A 120 -9.40 3.23 -2.36
N CYS A 121 -9.80 1.97 -2.12
CA CYS A 121 -9.38 0.83 -2.94
C CYS A 121 -9.80 0.99 -4.41
N ALA A 122 -11.02 1.45 -4.65
CA ALA A 122 -11.53 1.72 -6.00
C ALA A 122 -10.82 2.89 -6.69
N GLU A 123 -10.58 3.99 -5.98
CA GLU A 123 -9.85 5.16 -6.50
C GLU A 123 -8.42 4.80 -6.90
N LEU A 124 -7.79 3.88 -6.17
CA LEU A 124 -6.45 3.37 -6.48
C LEU A 124 -6.44 2.26 -7.53
N ARG A 125 -7.61 1.89 -8.09
CA ARG A 125 -7.77 0.80 -9.07
C ARG A 125 -7.11 -0.50 -8.61
N LEU A 126 -7.23 -0.81 -7.32
CA LEU A 126 -6.52 -1.95 -6.73
C LEU A 126 -6.93 -3.28 -7.33
N GLY A 127 -8.22 -3.48 -7.65
CA GLY A 127 -8.65 -4.70 -8.33
C GLY A 127 -7.97 -4.91 -9.67
N GLU A 128 -7.78 -3.84 -10.45
CA GLU A 128 -7.09 -3.93 -11.73
C GLU A 128 -5.59 -4.15 -11.56
N LEU A 129 -4.96 -3.41 -10.65
CA LEU A 129 -3.54 -3.59 -10.35
C LEU A 129 -3.26 -5.01 -9.83
N ALA A 130 -4.09 -5.49 -8.91
CA ALA A 130 -4.02 -6.85 -8.37
C ALA A 130 -4.17 -7.88 -9.50
N ALA A 131 -5.20 -7.78 -10.35
CA ALA A 131 -5.40 -8.71 -11.46
C ALA A 131 -4.21 -8.74 -12.43
N ARG A 132 -3.55 -7.61 -12.68
CA ARG A 132 -2.35 -7.55 -13.52
C ARG A 132 -1.10 -8.13 -12.84
N LEU A 133 -1.00 -7.98 -11.52
CA LEU A 133 0.11 -8.50 -10.73
C LEU A 133 -0.10 -9.96 -10.30
N ASP A 134 -1.32 -10.48 -10.33
CA ASP A 134 -1.79 -11.66 -9.60
C ASP A 134 -0.85 -12.89 -9.71
N PRO A 135 -0.47 -13.38 -10.90
CA PRO A 135 0.43 -14.53 -11.00
C PRO A 135 1.83 -14.27 -10.41
N HIS A 136 2.31 -13.02 -10.48
CA HIS A 136 3.59 -12.62 -9.93
C HIS A 136 3.49 -12.37 -8.42
N LEU A 137 2.42 -11.73 -7.97
CA LEU A 137 2.15 -11.49 -6.57
C LEU A 137 2.07 -12.81 -5.81
N HIS A 138 1.30 -13.78 -6.29
CA HIS A 138 1.26 -15.12 -5.72
C HIS A 138 2.67 -15.73 -5.61
N ARG A 139 3.47 -15.68 -6.69
CA ARG A 139 4.87 -16.16 -6.66
C ARG A 139 5.72 -15.43 -5.60
N GLN A 140 5.57 -14.12 -5.46
CA GLN A 140 6.33 -13.32 -4.48
C GLN A 140 5.88 -13.60 -3.04
N MET A 141 4.58 -13.74 -2.80
CA MET A 141 4.07 -14.08 -1.47
C MET A 141 4.50 -15.49 -1.03
N ARG A 142 4.69 -16.44 -1.96
CA ARG A 142 5.28 -17.76 -1.66
C ARG A 142 6.73 -17.67 -1.19
N THR A 143 7.46 -16.66 -1.63
CA THR A 143 8.90 -16.56 -1.46
C THR A 143 9.33 -15.55 -0.40
N GLY A 144 8.45 -14.65 0.04
CA GLY A 144 8.74 -13.62 1.05
C GLY A 144 7.64 -13.47 2.10
N GLN A 145 7.98 -13.75 3.36
CA GLN A 145 7.07 -13.71 4.51
C GLN A 145 6.50 -12.30 4.77
N ASP A 146 7.32 -11.26 4.55
CA ASP A 146 6.96 -9.87 4.88
C ASP A 146 5.70 -9.35 4.15
N LEU A 147 5.50 -9.72 2.88
CA LEU A 147 4.33 -9.27 2.12
C LEU A 147 3.05 -9.92 2.59
N ASP A 148 3.12 -11.20 2.94
CA ASP A 148 1.98 -11.94 3.44
C ASP A 148 1.52 -11.39 4.80
N GLU A 149 2.46 -11.10 5.69
CA GLU A 149 2.16 -10.48 7.00
C GLU A 149 1.45 -9.13 6.88
N ILE A 150 1.90 -8.26 5.95
CA ILE A 150 1.24 -6.96 5.73
C ILE A 150 -0.18 -7.19 5.20
N ARG A 151 -0.35 -8.07 4.21
CA ARG A 151 -1.67 -8.37 3.64
C ARG A 151 -2.63 -8.93 4.69
N GLN A 152 -2.19 -9.91 5.48
CA GLN A 152 -3.01 -10.50 6.54
C GLN A 152 -3.44 -9.43 7.57
N ARG A 153 -2.56 -8.49 7.90
CA ARG A 153 -2.87 -7.38 8.82
C ARG A 153 -3.92 -6.43 8.26
N VAL A 154 -3.83 -6.07 6.98
CA VAL A 154 -4.86 -5.26 6.30
C VAL A 154 -6.20 -5.97 6.37
N ILE A 155 -6.23 -7.25 5.97
CA ILE A 155 -7.46 -8.06 5.96
C ILE A 155 -8.06 -8.14 7.36
N ALA A 156 -7.27 -8.48 8.38
CA ALA A 156 -7.73 -8.55 9.76
C ALA A 156 -8.36 -7.23 10.23
N THR A 157 -7.71 -6.10 9.94
CA THR A 157 -8.22 -4.77 10.33
C THR A 157 -9.56 -4.46 9.64
N VAL A 158 -9.69 -4.80 8.36
CA VAL A 158 -10.93 -4.59 7.59
C VAL A 158 -12.07 -5.46 8.12
N LEU A 159 -11.80 -6.72 8.45
CA LEU A 159 -12.81 -7.61 9.03
C LEU A 159 -13.24 -7.18 10.43
N GLU A 160 -12.33 -6.64 11.24
CA GLU A 160 -12.68 -6.04 12.53
C GLU A 160 -13.65 -4.86 12.35
N LEU A 161 -13.42 -4.00 11.34
CA LEU A 161 -14.36 -2.91 11.01
C LEU A 161 -15.72 -3.46 10.58
N ALA A 162 -15.75 -4.47 9.71
CA ALA A 162 -16.99 -5.10 9.28
C ALA A 162 -17.76 -5.73 10.45
N ALA A 163 -17.09 -6.48 11.32
CA ALA A 163 -17.71 -7.11 12.48
C ALA A 163 -18.30 -6.07 13.45
N ARG A 164 -17.60 -4.94 13.68
CA ARG A 164 -18.12 -3.83 14.49
C ARG A 164 -19.33 -3.17 13.83
N ALA A 165 -19.26 -2.90 12.52
CA ALA A 165 -20.37 -2.33 11.78
C ALA A 165 -21.62 -3.25 11.80
N GLN A 166 -21.43 -4.58 11.81
CA GLN A 166 -22.53 -5.54 11.99
C GLN A 166 -23.10 -5.50 13.41
N ALA A 167 -22.23 -5.47 14.43
CA ALA A 167 -22.65 -5.39 15.83
C ALA A 167 -23.45 -4.10 16.13
N ASP A 168 -23.08 -2.99 15.50
CA ASP A 168 -23.76 -1.69 15.60
C ASP A 168 -25.03 -1.61 14.73
N GLY A 169 -25.32 -2.65 13.95
CA GLY A 169 -26.49 -2.72 13.08
C GLY A 169 -26.42 -1.81 11.86
N ALA A 170 -25.22 -1.38 11.44
CA ALA A 170 -25.00 -0.57 10.24
C ALA A 170 -24.75 -1.43 8.98
N LEU A 171 -24.09 -2.58 9.12
CA LEU A 171 -23.82 -3.57 8.07
C LEU A 171 -24.78 -4.76 8.21
N ARG A 172 -25.28 -5.27 7.08
CA ARG A 172 -26.16 -6.45 7.05
C ARG A 172 -25.50 -7.70 7.65
N ALA A 173 -26.27 -8.49 8.40
CA ALA A 173 -25.78 -9.62 9.18
C ALA A 173 -25.43 -10.87 8.35
N ASP A 174 -25.92 -10.95 7.12
CA ASP A 174 -25.67 -12.02 6.16
C ASP A 174 -24.51 -11.72 5.19
N ALA A 175 -23.78 -10.62 5.39
CA ALA A 175 -22.52 -10.37 4.69
C ALA A 175 -21.37 -11.15 5.34
N GLY A 176 -20.62 -11.90 4.54
CA GLY A 176 -19.48 -12.68 4.99
C GLY A 176 -18.12 -12.01 4.72
N PRO A 177 -17.03 -12.51 5.34
CA PRO A 177 -15.67 -12.01 5.19
C PRO A 177 -15.17 -12.02 3.73
N LEU A 178 -15.55 -13.03 2.94
CA LEU A 178 -15.14 -13.10 1.54
C LEU A 178 -15.80 -12.00 0.69
N ASP A 179 -17.03 -11.60 1.02
CA ASP A 179 -17.71 -10.50 0.32
C ASP A 179 -16.94 -9.19 0.52
N ILE A 180 -16.50 -8.95 1.75
CA ILE A 180 -15.68 -7.77 2.09
C ILE A 180 -14.31 -7.82 1.39
N ALA A 181 -13.65 -8.98 1.40
CA ALA A 181 -12.35 -9.15 0.76
C ALA A 181 -12.43 -8.97 -0.77
N MET A 182 -13.44 -9.53 -1.42
CA MET A 182 -13.65 -9.38 -2.87
C MET A 182 -13.92 -7.92 -3.26
N LEU A 183 -14.59 -7.14 -2.41
CA LEU A 183 -14.81 -5.71 -2.66
C LEU A 183 -13.52 -4.89 -2.67
N MET A 184 -12.48 -5.32 -1.94
CA MET A 184 -11.17 -4.65 -1.97
C MET A 184 -10.47 -4.80 -3.32
N THR A 185 -10.66 -5.93 -3.99
CA THR A 185 -10.03 -6.28 -5.26
C THR A 185 -11.02 -6.23 -6.42
N LEU A 186 -12.17 -5.58 -6.24
CA LEU A 186 -13.18 -5.50 -7.28
C LEU A 186 -12.63 -4.75 -8.50
N HIS A 187 -12.84 -5.35 -9.68
CA HIS A 187 -12.56 -4.73 -10.96
C HIS A 187 -13.81 -4.79 -11.84
N VAL A 188 -14.16 -3.67 -12.45
CA VAL A 188 -15.32 -3.55 -13.34
C VAL A 188 -14.83 -3.37 -14.77
N TYR A 189 -15.31 -4.21 -15.67
CA TYR A 189 -15.11 -3.98 -17.10
C TYR A 189 -15.85 -2.73 -17.55
N ALA A 190 -15.13 -1.76 -18.11
CA ALA A 190 -15.68 -0.58 -18.73
C ALA A 190 -15.25 -0.55 -20.21
N PRO A 191 -16.21 -0.51 -21.17
CA PRO A 191 -15.87 -0.34 -22.58
C PRO A 191 -15.24 1.03 -22.82
N ALA A 192 -14.50 1.20 -23.94
CA ALA A 192 -13.69 2.39 -24.20
C ALA A 192 -14.46 3.73 -24.21
N ASN A 193 -15.78 3.69 -24.42
CA ASN A 193 -16.66 4.87 -24.39
C ASN A 193 -17.18 5.22 -22.98
N VAL A 194 -16.83 4.42 -21.97
CA VAL A 194 -17.22 4.61 -20.56
C VAL A 194 -15.97 4.86 -19.74
N SER A 195 -15.99 5.91 -18.91
CA SER A 195 -14.91 6.14 -17.95
C SER A 195 -14.87 5.02 -16.92
N GLY A 196 -13.80 4.22 -16.92
CA GLY A 196 -13.58 3.16 -15.94
C GLY A 196 -13.62 3.67 -14.51
N ASP A 197 -12.97 4.80 -14.22
CA ASP A 197 -12.95 5.41 -12.89
C ASP A 197 -14.35 5.84 -12.42
N GLN A 198 -15.17 6.37 -13.31
CA GLN A 198 -16.55 6.75 -12.99
C GLN A 198 -17.42 5.51 -12.75
N ALA A 199 -17.31 4.49 -13.61
CA ALA A 199 -18.03 3.24 -13.48
C ALA A 199 -17.66 2.53 -12.15
N MET A 200 -16.37 2.49 -11.81
CA MET A 200 -15.86 1.89 -10.59
C MET A 200 -16.39 2.60 -9.34
N ARG A 201 -16.30 3.94 -9.27
CA ARG A 201 -16.85 4.73 -8.15
C ARG A 201 -18.34 4.48 -7.96
N ARG A 202 -19.11 4.53 -9.06
CA ARG A 202 -20.55 4.26 -9.02
C ARG A 202 -20.85 2.84 -8.54
N MET A 203 -20.09 1.84 -9.01
CA MET A 203 -20.30 0.46 -8.62
C MET A 203 -20.02 0.23 -7.12
N VAL A 204 -18.93 0.80 -6.60
CA VAL A 204 -18.62 0.73 -5.17
C VAL A 204 -19.72 1.35 -4.33
N ASP A 205 -20.22 2.54 -4.67
CA ASP A 205 -21.29 3.16 -3.88
C ASP A 205 -22.58 2.34 -3.92
N ILE A 206 -22.95 1.74 -5.06
CA ILE A 206 -24.11 0.85 -5.17
C ILE A 206 -23.93 -0.38 -4.27
N MET A 207 -22.74 -0.98 -4.27
CA MET A 207 -22.45 -2.15 -3.43
C MET A 207 -22.43 -1.82 -1.95
N LEU A 208 -21.85 -0.68 -1.57
CA LEU A 208 -21.86 -0.19 -0.18
C LEU A 208 -23.30 0.10 0.29
N ASP A 209 -24.14 0.71 -0.54
CA ASP A 209 -25.55 0.90 -0.20
C ASP A 209 -26.29 -0.44 -0.04
N GLY A 210 -25.99 -1.44 -0.87
CA GLY A 210 -26.55 -2.80 -0.76
C GLY A 210 -26.07 -3.61 0.44
N LEU A 211 -24.97 -3.19 1.07
CA LEU A 211 -24.42 -3.78 2.29
C LEU A 211 -25.00 -3.18 3.58
N ARG A 212 -25.69 -2.03 3.51
CA ARG A 212 -26.33 -1.45 4.71
C ARG A 212 -27.36 -2.40 5.32
N ALA A 213 -27.47 -2.35 6.64
CA ALA A 213 -28.50 -3.09 7.36
C ALA A 213 -29.92 -2.62 6.99
N GLY A 214 -30.88 -3.55 7.04
CA GLY A 214 -32.31 -3.23 7.02
C GLY A 214 -32.96 -2.98 5.65
N GLY A 215 -32.30 -3.27 4.52
CA GLY A 215 -32.76 -2.77 3.21
C GLY A 215 -32.98 -3.78 2.08
N GLY A 216 -32.86 -5.10 2.27
CA GLY A 216 -32.89 -6.03 1.13
C GLY A 216 -33.29 -7.47 1.44
N ALA A 217 -33.55 -8.24 0.38
CA ALA A 217 -33.68 -9.70 0.47
C ALA A 217 -32.39 -10.32 1.04
N VAL A 218 -32.53 -11.44 1.73
CA VAL A 218 -31.40 -12.26 2.21
C VAL A 218 -30.50 -12.59 1.02
N LEU A 219 -29.17 -12.44 1.18
CA LEU A 219 -28.23 -12.81 0.13
C LEU A 219 -28.35 -14.31 -0.19
N PRO A 220 -28.20 -14.70 -1.48
CA PRO A 220 -28.24 -16.10 -1.83
C PRO A 220 -27.06 -16.86 -1.20
N GLY A 221 -27.33 -18.06 -0.68
CA GLY A 221 -26.32 -18.90 -0.03
C GLY A 221 -26.10 -18.57 1.44
N ALA A 222 -25.15 -19.27 2.06
CA ALA A 222 -24.70 -18.95 3.41
C ALA A 222 -23.57 -17.92 3.35
N PRO A 223 -23.43 -17.04 4.36
CA PRO A 223 -22.26 -16.17 4.48
C PRO A 223 -20.98 -17.00 4.43
N SER A 224 -19.98 -16.48 3.72
CA SER A 224 -18.66 -17.09 3.68
C SER A 224 -18.06 -17.23 5.09
N THR A 225 -17.15 -18.17 5.26
CA THR A 225 -16.47 -18.41 6.53
C THR A 225 -15.03 -17.90 6.49
N ASP A 226 -14.39 -17.81 7.66
CA ASP A 226 -12.95 -17.57 7.75
C ASP A 226 -12.13 -18.62 7.00
N VAL A 227 -12.64 -19.85 6.86
CA VAL A 227 -11.98 -20.91 6.07
C VAL A 227 -12.02 -20.57 4.58
N ASP A 228 -13.16 -20.07 4.08
CA ASP A 228 -13.29 -19.66 2.68
C ASP A 228 -12.39 -18.47 2.37
N LEU A 229 -12.33 -17.50 3.29
CA LEU A 229 -11.41 -16.38 3.17
C LEU A 229 -9.94 -16.85 3.20
N ARG A 230 -9.57 -17.77 4.10
CA ARG A 230 -8.22 -18.33 4.14
C ARG A 230 -7.86 -19.05 2.86
N ARG A 231 -8.80 -19.75 2.21
CA ARG A 231 -8.58 -20.36 0.89
C ARG A 231 -8.41 -19.32 -0.20
N TYR A 232 -9.25 -18.29 -0.23
CA TYR A 232 -9.15 -17.19 -1.18
C TYR A 232 -7.83 -16.43 -1.05
N THR A 233 -7.37 -16.25 0.18
CA THR A 233 -6.11 -15.59 0.49
C THR A 233 -4.94 -16.56 0.52
N ALA A 234 -5.16 -17.88 0.43
CA ALA A 234 -4.08 -18.84 0.51
C ALA A 234 -3.13 -18.62 -0.65
N VAL A 235 -1.85 -18.62 -0.32
CA VAL A 235 -0.82 -18.73 -1.32
C VAL A 235 -0.53 -20.22 -1.45
N GLU A 236 -1.22 -20.92 -2.35
CA GLU A 236 -1.05 -22.37 -2.47
C GLU A 236 0.42 -22.73 -2.75
N PRO A 237 0.93 -23.82 -2.13
CA PRO A 237 2.33 -24.27 -2.23
C PRO A 237 2.69 -24.91 -3.58
#